data_AF-A0A382QGX7-F1
#
_entry.id   AF-A0A382QGX7-F1
#
_cell.length_a   1.000
_cell.length_b   1.000
_cell.length_c   1.000
_cell.angle_alpha   90.00
_cell.angle_beta   90.00
_cell.angle_gamma   90.00
#
_symmetry.space_group_name_H-M   'P 1'
#
loop_
_entity.id
_entity.type
_entity.pdbx_description
1 polymer ?
#
loop_
_entity_poly.entity_id
_entity_poly.type
_entity_poly.pdbx_seq_one_letter_code
_entity_poly.pdbx_strand_id
1 'polypeptide(L)' 'MGSQFLTQEDIISILDTTDSFKEISTRPIKKVPTLRGKTIINLFFEPSTRTRTSFEIA' A
#
# COMPACT_ATOMS: atom_id res chain seq x y z
N MET A 1 7.11 -15.59 1.41
CA MET A 1 8.10 -14.68 2.02
C MET A 1 7.36 -13.90 3.09
N GLY A 2 7.64 -14.17 4.37
CA GLY A 2 7.06 -13.43 5.49
C GLY A 2 7.92 -12.22 5.88
N SER A 3 7.55 -11.53 6.96
CA SER A 3 8.32 -10.41 7.52
C SER A 3 9.65 -10.84 8.17
N GLN A 4 10.06 -12.11 8.04
CA GLN A 4 11.25 -12.66 8.69
C GLN A 4 12.57 -12.01 8.24
N PHE A 5 12.57 -11.26 7.13
CA PHE A 5 13.74 -10.57 6.59
C PHE A 5 13.74 -9.06 6.87
N LEU A 6 12.71 -8.54 7.55
CA LEU A 6 12.63 -7.13 7.90
C LEU A 6 13.30 -6.93 9.27
N THR A 7 14.23 -6.00 9.33
CA THR A 7 14.77 -5.53 10.61
C THR A 7 13.76 -4.64 11.32
N GLN A 8 14.00 -4.37 12.60
CA GLN A 8 13.16 -3.43 13.35
C GLN A 8 13.15 -2.03 12.69
N GLU A 9 14.29 -1.58 12.18
CA GLU A 9 14.42 -0.30 11.49
C GLU A 9 13.61 -0.27 10.19
N ASP A 10 13.60 -1.37 9.42
CA ASP A 10 12.77 -1.47 8.20
C ASP A 10 11.28 -1.37 8.54
N ILE A 11 10.85 -2.04 9.61
CA ILE A 11 9.45 -1.99 10.05
C ILE A 11 9.07 -0.57 10.45
N ILE A 12 9.91 0.11 11.24
CA ILE A 12 9.66 1.49 11.67
C ILE A 12 9.60 2.42 10.45
N SER A 13 10.53 2.29 9.51
CA SER A 13 10.55 3.10 8.28
C SER A 13 9.28 2.90 7.42
N ILE A 14 8.79 1.66 7.30
CA ILE A 14 7.52 1.36 6.62
C ILE A 14 6.35 2.05 7.35
N LEU A 15 6.32 1.98 8.69
CA LEU A 15 5.27 2.61 9.49
C LEU A 15 5.32 4.15 9.39
N ASP A 16 6.48 4.78 9.48
CA ASP A 16 6.63 6.24 9.34
C ASP A 16 6.17 6.72 7.95
N THR A 17 6.45 5.92 6.91
CA THR A 17 5.98 6.21 5.56
C THR A 17 4.44 6.21 5.49
N THR A 18 3.76 5.37 6.28
CA THR A 18 2.28 5.29 6.25
C THR A 18 1.61 6.60 6.67
N ASP A 19 2.21 7.38 7.56
CA ASP A 19 1.66 8.66 7.99
C ASP A 19 1.64 9.69 6.84
N SER A 20 2.70 9.71 6.03
CA SER A 20 2.77 10.54 4.82
C SER A 20 1.72 10.12 3.78
N PHE A 21 1.47 8.81 3.63
CA PHE A 21 0.45 8.31 2.71
C PHE A 21 -0.98 8.52 3.21
N LYS A 22 -1.18 8.56 4.54
CA LYS A 22 -2.48 8.86 5.15
C LYS A 22 -2.94 10.27 4.78
N GLU A 23 -2.04 11.25 4.78
CA GLU A 23 -2.33 12.62 4.33
C GLU A 23 -2.64 12.72 2.83
N ILE A 24 -2.14 11.78 2.02
CA ILE A 24 -2.43 11.72 0.58
C ILE A 24 -3.79 11.05 0.34
N SER A 25 -4.14 10.04 1.14
CA SER A 25 -5.42 9.31 1.05
C SER A 25 -6.64 10.19 1.33
N THR A 26 -6.49 11.25 2.13
CA THR A 26 -7.55 12.24 2.38
C THR A 26 -7.71 13.27 1.27
N ARG A 27 -6.76 13.36 0.33
CA ARG A 27 -6.85 14.29 -0.81
C ARG A 27 -7.79 13.72 -1.88
N PRO A 28 -8.51 14.58 -2.63
CA PRO A 28 -9.42 14.15 -3.69
C PRO A 28 -8.71 13.43 -4.85
N ILE A 29 -7.39 13.63 -5.02
CA ILE A 29 -6.56 12.90 -5.98
C ILE A 29 -5.67 11.92 -5.18
N LYS A 30 -6.13 10.68 -5.07
CA LYS A 30 -5.47 9.62 -4.28
C LYS A 30 -4.24 9.01 -4.93
N LYS A 31 -4.04 9.21 -6.24
CA LYS A 31 -2.88 8.67 -6.94
C LYS A 31 -1.62 9.48 -6.63
N VAL A 32 -0.74 8.92 -5.82
CA VAL A 32 0.63 9.41 -5.65
C VAL A 32 1.32 9.57 -7.01
N PRO A 33 2.09 10.65 -7.24
CA PRO A 33 2.79 10.90 -8.51
C PRO A 33 3.68 9.73 -8.96
N THR A 34 4.20 8.95 -8.01
CA THR A 34 5.15 7.84 -8.20
C THR A 34 4.56 6.63 -8.91
N LEU A 35 3.24 6.42 -8.86
CA LEU A 35 2.55 5.31 -9.54
C LEU A 35 1.97 5.70 -10.90
N ARG A 36 2.14 6.95 -11.33
CA ARG A 36 1.65 7.41 -12.63
C ARG A 36 2.36 6.64 -13.76
N GLY A 37 1.58 6.04 -14.65
CA GLY A 37 2.10 5.24 -15.77
C GLY A 37 2.49 3.80 -15.41
N LYS A 38 2.23 3.33 -14.18
CA LYS A 38 2.38 1.92 -13.80
C LYS A 38 1.03 1.21 -13.76
N THR A 39 1.00 -0.04 -14.22
CA THR A 39 -0.17 -0.93 -14.15
C THR A 39 0.02 -1.88 -12.97
N ILE A 40 -0.96 -1.94 -12.06
CA ILE A 40 -0.97 -2.86 -10.92
C ILE A 40 -2.01 -3.96 -11.23
N ILE A 41 -1.60 -5.22 -11.15
CA ILE A 41 -2.48 -6.39 -11.37
C ILE A 41 -2.67 -7.10 -10.03
N ASN A 42 -3.90 -7.14 -9.54
CA ASN A 42 -4.27 -7.82 -8.30
C ASN A 42 -4.71 -9.26 -8.59
N LEU A 43 -3.91 -10.25 -8.20
CA LEU A 43 -4.19 -11.69 -8.38
C LEU A 43 -4.54 -12.34 -7.03
N PHE A 44 -5.80 -12.73 -6.85
CA PHE A 44 -6.28 -13.44 -5.67
C PHE A 44 -6.86 -14.80 -6.09
N PHE A 45 -6.30 -15.89 -5.57
CA PHE A 45 -6.80 -17.26 -5.83
C PHE A 45 -7.99 -17.64 -4.94
N GLU A 46 -8.21 -16.89 -3.86
CA GLU A 46 -9.32 -17.05 -2.92
C GLU A 46 -10.00 -15.70 -2.67
N PRO A 47 -11.31 -15.67 -2.35
CA PRO A 47 -12.01 -14.43 -2.05
C PRO A 47 -11.41 -13.71 -0.84
N SER A 48 -10.92 -12.48 -1.02
CA SER A 48 -10.48 -11.61 0.07
C SER A 48 -11.04 -10.20 -0.08
N THR A 49 -12.21 -9.96 0.52
CA THR A 49 -12.96 -8.69 0.41
C THR A 49 -12.18 -7.52 1.00
N ARG A 50 -11.62 -7.68 2.21
CA ARG A 50 -10.89 -6.59 2.89
C ARG A 50 -9.59 -6.26 2.16
N THR A 51 -8.81 -7.25 1.77
CA THR A 51 -7.52 -7.01 1.08
C THR A 51 -7.75 -6.40 -0.30
N ARG A 52 -8.67 -6.95 -1.09
CA ARG A 52 -8.97 -6.41 -2.43
C ARG A 52 -9.42 -4.95 -2.38
N THR A 53 -10.35 -4.64 -1.48
CA THR A 53 -10.88 -3.28 -1.32
C THR A 53 -9.77 -2.30 -0.94
N SER A 54 -8.86 -2.69 -0.04
CA SER A 54 -7.73 -1.84 0.34
C SER A 54 -6.77 -1.51 -0.82
N PHE A 55 -6.55 -2.45 -1.76
CA PHE A 55 -5.69 -2.22 -2.93
C PHE A 55 -6.38 -1.45 -4.07
N GLU A 56 -7.71 -1.47 -4.15
CA GLU A 56 -8.47 -0.73 -5.18
C GLU A 56 -8.68 0.75 -4.80
N ILE A 57 -8.73 1.07 -3.49
CA ILE A 57 -9.00 2.43 -2.98
C ILE A 57 -7.71 3.25 -2.79
N ALA A 58 -6.55 2.59 -2.75
CA ALA A 58 -5.22 3.20 -2.69
C ALA A 58 -4.79 3.79 -4.04
#